data_AF-A0A497D8L5-F1
#
_entry.id   AF-A0A497D8L5-F1
#
_cell.length_a   1.000
_cell.length_b   1.000
_cell.length_c   1.000
_cell.angle_alpha   90.00
_cell.angle_beta   90.00
_cell.angle_gamma   90.00
#
_symmetry.space_group_name_H-M   'P 1'
#
loop_
_entity.id
_entity.type
_entity.pdbx_description
1 polymer ?
#
loop_
_entity_poly.entity_id
_entity_poly.type
_entity_poly.pdbx_seq_one_letter_code
_entity_poly.pdbx_strand_id
1 'polypeptide(L)'
;PVKVHRGRQIYDTINMTLIQPKLWDKEAGKGAYWVDFDWGEAARVGMEYIGQPYSGAYGFIETEMYWPLNHQVSPASESLKCIDCHTRNNGRLAKLTDFYLPGRDRSLFLDGFGIIVIIGAIVGVIVHAGLRRYLRRKCFFQKESN
;
A
#
# COMPACT_ATOMS: atom_id res chain seq x y z
N PRO A 1 -0.69 4.39 -10.58
CA PRO A 1 0.62 3.74 -10.31
C PRO A 1 1.71 4.82 -10.28
N VAL A 2 2.77 4.64 -9.50
CA VAL A 2 3.86 5.61 -9.39
C VAL A 2 5.22 4.92 -9.56
N LYS A 3 6.15 5.59 -10.24
CA LYS A 3 7.58 5.27 -10.16
C LYS A 3 8.10 5.92 -8.88
N VAL A 4 8.78 5.14 -8.04
CA VAL A 4 9.45 5.66 -6.85
C VAL A 4 10.94 5.76 -7.14
N HIS A 5 11.47 6.97 -7.19
CA HIS A 5 12.88 7.24 -7.30
C HIS A 5 13.48 7.36 -5.91
N ARG A 6 14.45 6.51 -5.57
CA ARG A 6 15.12 6.48 -4.26
C ARG A 6 16.57 6.89 -4.42
N GLY A 7 17.12 7.63 -3.45
CA GLY A 7 18.52 8.02 -3.45
C GLY A 7 19.01 8.48 -2.09
N ARG A 8 20.30 8.83 -2.03
CA ARG A 8 20.88 9.56 -0.90
C ARG A 8 21.41 10.89 -1.41
N GLN A 9 20.90 11.99 -0.87
CA GLN A 9 21.20 13.35 -1.34
C GLN A 9 21.91 14.14 -0.25
N ILE A 10 22.76 15.09 -0.67
CA ILE A 10 23.48 15.98 0.23
C ILE A 10 22.51 16.94 0.93
N TYR A 11 22.69 17.13 2.24
CA TYR A 11 21.89 18.04 3.05
C TYR A 11 22.76 18.74 4.09
N ASP A 12 22.32 19.91 4.54
CA ASP A 12 22.95 20.68 5.59
C ASP A 12 22.55 20.10 6.96
N THR A 13 23.52 19.60 7.72
CA THR A 13 23.25 18.90 8.98
C THR A 13 22.83 19.83 10.13
N ILE A 14 23.00 21.14 9.96
CA ILE A 14 22.65 22.14 10.98
C ILE A 14 21.35 22.84 10.59
N ASN A 15 21.24 23.33 9.35
CA ASN A 15 20.03 23.99 8.88
C ASN A 15 18.90 23.00 8.55
N MET A 16 19.22 21.71 8.45
CA MET A 16 18.25 20.64 8.14
C MET A 16 17.53 20.83 6.80
N THR A 17 18.24 21.39 5.82
CA THR A 17 17.76 21.64 4.45
C THR A 17 18.52 20.80 3.43
N LEU A 18 17.86 20.39 2.35
CA LEU A 18 18.57 19.78 1.21
C LEU A 18 19.47 20.82 0.55
N ILE A 19 20.70 20.43 0.24
CA ILE A 19 21.67 21.28 -0.43
C ILE A 19 21.46 21.14 -1.94
N GLN A 20 21.48 22.27 -2.66
CA GLN A 20 21.59 22.30 -4.12
C GLN A 20 23.05 22.54 -4.50
N PRO A 21 23.87 21.47 -4.68
CA PRO A 21 25.29 21.62 -4.97
C PRO A 21 25.48 22.09 -6.41
N LYS A 22 26.57 22.82 -6.66
CA LYS A 22 27.05 23.06 -8.02
C LYS A 22 27.71 21.78 -8.54
N LEU A 23 27.12 21.17 -9.57
CA LEU A 23 27.60 19.90 -10.10
C LEU A 23 28.60 20.05 -11.26
N TRP A 24 28.48 21.10 -12.07
CA TRP A 24 29.23 21.22 -13.32
C TRP A 24 29.84 22.61 -13.53
N ASP A 25 31.05 22.63 -14.09
CA ASP A 25 31.73 23.79 -14.67
C ASP A 25 32.70 23.28 -15.76
N LYS A 26 33.12 24.18 -16.65
CA LYS A 26 34.13 23.88 -17.68
C LYS A 26 35.54 23.84 -17.10
N GLU A 27 35.81 24.67 -16.08
CA GLU A 27 37.11 24.82 -15.45
C GLU A 27 37.16 24.15 -14.07
N ALA A 28 38.31 23.58 -13.71
CA ALA A 28 38.57 23.13 -12.35
C ALA A 28 38.76 24.33 -11.39
N GLY A 29 38.49 24.12 -10.11
CA GLY A 29 38.59 25.13 -9.06
C GLY A 29 37.42 26.13 -9.04
N LYS A 30 36.29 25.79 -9.68
CA LYS A 30 35.07 26.61 -9.72
C LYS A 30 33.97 26.10 -8.79
N GLY A 31 34.29 25.12 -7.94
CA GLY A 31 33.38 24.50 -6.98
C GLY A 31 32.37 23.58 -7.64
N ALA A 32 32.71 22.95 -8.76
CA ALA A 32 31.82 22.01 -9.44
C ALA A 32 32.17 20.58 -9.08
N TYR A 33 31.24 19.87 -8.44
CA TYR A 33 31.52 18.54 -7.89
C TYR A 33 32.03 17.52 -8.94
N TRP A 34 31.52 17.53 -10.17
CA TRP A 34 31.95 16.57 -11.20
C TRP A 34 33.36 16.80 -11.75
N VAL A 35 33.97 17.94 -11.42
CA VAL A 35 35.33 18.30 -11.84
C VAL A 35 36.26 18.32 -10.63
N ASP A 36 35.83 18.97 -9.55
CA ASP A 36 36.66 19.23 -8.35
C ASP A 36 36.53 18.13 -7.30
N PHE A 37 35.45 17.33 -7.33
CA PHE A 37 35.13 16.26 -6.39
C PHE A 37 35.10 16.68 -4.91
N ASP A 38 34.89 17.97 -4.63
CA ASP A 38 34.73 18.52 -3.29
C ASP A 38 33.26 18.85 -3.01
N TRP A 39 32.64 18.12 -2.09
CA TRP A 39 31.24 18.33 -1.68
C TRP A 39 31.03 19.62 -0.89
N GLY A 40 31.99 20.01 -0.06
CA GLY A 40 31.88 21.20 0.79
C GLY A 40 31.89 22.46 -0.06
N GLU A 41 32.81 22.54 -1.03
CA GLU A 41 32.87 23.67 -1.95
C GLU A 41 31.69 23.68 -2.92
N ALA A 42 31.28 22.53 -3.45
CA ALA A 42 30.10 22.43 -4.30
C ALA A 42 28.80 22.85 -3.58
N ALA A 43 28.67 22.50 -2.30
CA ALA A 43 27.57 22.94 -1.45
C ALA A 43 27.60 24.45 -1.24
N ARG A 44 28.76 25.01 -0.90
CA ARG A 44 28.94 26.45 -0.65
C ARG A 44 28.57 27.27 -1.88
N VAL A 45 29.19 26.98 -3.03
CA VAL A 45 28.96 27.72 -4.28
C VAL A 45 27.52 27.55 -4.79
N GLY A 46 26.98 26.33 -4.70
CA GLY A 46 25.62 26.05 -5.16
C GLY A 46 24.55 26.78 -4.33
N MET A 47 24.69 26.77 -3.00
CA MET A 47 23.78 27.46 -2.09
C MET A 47 23.92 28.99 -2.17
N GLU A 48 25.14 29.50 -2.32
CA GLU A 48 25.42 30.92 -2.58
C GLU A 48 24.71 31.39 -3.87
N TYR A 49 24.78 30.61 -4.95
CA TYR A 49 24.15 30.92 -6.23
C TYR A 49 22.62 31.07 -6.13
N ILE A 50 21.97 30.25 -5.30
CA ILE A 50 20.51 30.31 -5.10
C ILE A 50 20.10 31.21 -3.92
N GLY A 51 21.05 31.89 -3.28
CA GLY A 51 20.80 32.78 -2.15
C GLY A 51 20.29 32.08 -0.89
N GLN A 52 20.67 30.82 -0.67
CA GLN A 52 20.29 30.03 0.50
C GLN A 52 21.47 29.87 1.48
N PRO A 53 21.22 29.81 2.79
CA PRO A 53 22.28 29.63 3.78
C PRO A 53 22.89 28.22 3.70
N TYR A 54 24.19 28.14 3.98
CA TYR A 54 24.92 26.88 4.18
C TYR A 54 25.77 27.00 5.45
N SER A 55 25.63 26.04 6.36
CA SER A 55 26.30 26.04 7.67
C SER A 55 27.78 25.69 7.60
N GLY A 56 28.26 25.18 6.46
CA GLY A 56 29.60 24.60 6.32
C GLY A 56 29.67 23.11 6.67
N ALA A 57 28.59 22.52 7.19
CA ALA A 57 28.50 21.10 7.50
C ALA A 57 27.48 20.39 6.60
N TYR A 58 27.84 19.22 6.10
CA TYR A 58 26.97 18.42 5.24
C TYR A 58 26.96 16.94 5.64
N GLY A 59 25.88 16.27 5.24
CA GLY A 59 25.72 14.83 5.32
C GLY A 59 24.90 14.31 4.14
N PHE A 60 24.53 13.03 4.19
CA PHE A 60 23.67 12.41 3.17
C PHE A 60 22.46 11.75 3.79
N ILE A 61 21.28 12.16 3.35
CA ILE A 61 19.98 11.64 3.81
C ILE A 61 19.28 10.85 2.71
N GLU A 62 18.54 9.82 3.10
CA GLU A 62 17.71 9.04 2.18
C GLU A 62 16.51 9.86 1.70
N THR A 63 16.23 9.81 0.41
CA THR A 63 15.10 10.50 -0.21
C THR A 63 14.29 9.56 -1.09
N GLU A 64 12.98 9.78 -1.11
CA GLU A 64 12.06 9.14 -2.04
C GLU A 64 11.26 10.22 -2.80
N MET A 65 11.20 10.11 -4.12
CA MET A 65 10.41 10.98 -4.99
C MET A 65 9.44 10.16 -5.82
N TYR A 66 8.16 10.54 -5.77
CA TYR A 66 7.06 9.82 -6.40
C TYR A 66 6.67 10.49 -7.72
N TRP A 67 6.72 9.74 -8.82
CA TRP A 67 6.32 10.20 -10.14
C TRP A 67 5.12 9.41 -10.67
N PRO A 68 4.00 10.06 -11.00
CA PRO A 68 2.86 9.39 -11.63
C PRO A 68 3.26 8.72 -12.96
N LEU A 69 2.83 7.47 -13.15
CA LEU A 69 2.96 6.75 -14.42
C LEU A 69 1.67 6.91 -15.23
N ASN A 70 1.71 7.77 -16.26
CA ASN A 70 0.56 8.14 -17.10
C ASN A 70 0.74 7.78 -18.59
N HIS A 71 1.90 7.28 -18.98
CA HIS A 71 2.21 6.85 -20.35
C HIS A 71 2.48 5.34 -20.38
N GLN A 72 2.78 4.78 -21.55
CA GLN A 72 2.96 3.33 -21.76
C GLN A 72 1.70 2.53 -21.38
N VAL A 73 0.53 2.99 -21.83
CA VAL A 73 -0.71 2.22 -21.69
C VAL A 73 -0.62 0.98 -22.58
N SER A 74 -0.58 -0.20 -21.95
CA SER A 74 -0.55 -1.48 -22.66
C SER A 74 -1.85 -1.75 -23.42
N PRO A 75 -1.81 -2.61 -24.46
CA PRO A 75 -3.02 -3.13 -25.12
C PRO A 75 -3.98 -3.80 -24.13
N ALA A 76 -5.27 -3.85 -24.48
CA ALA A 76 -6.32 -4.40 -23.61
C ALA A 76 -6.06 -5.86 -23.18
N SER A 77 -5.40 -6.67 -24.03
CA SER A 77 -5.02 -8.05 -23.70
C SER A 77 -4.12 -8.14 -22.47
N GLU A 78 -3.24 -7.16 -22.25
CA GLU A 78 -2.27 -7.08 -21.16
C GLU A 78 -2.76 -6.29 -19.94
N SER A 79 -4.01 -5.80 -19.97
CA SER A 79 -4.64 -5.19 -18.79
C SER A 79 -4.60 -6.13 -17.59
N LEU A 80 -4.39 -5.56 -16.40
CA LEU A 80 -4.45 -6.30 -15.16
C LEU A 80 -5.79 -7.03 -15.03
N LYS A 81 -5.73 -8.31 -14.68
CA LYS A 81 -6.88 -9.16 -14.42
C LYS A 81 -7.21 -9.16 -12.94
N CYS A 82 -8.42 -9.60 -12.61
CA CYS A 82 -8.89 -9.71 -11.24
C CYS A 82 -7.88 -10.45 -10.34
N ILE A 83 -7.29 -11.55 -10.85
CA ILE A 83 -6.34 -12.39 -10.13
C ILE A 83 -4.98 -11.75 -9.88
N ASP A 84 -4.60 -10.70 -10.62
CA ASP A 84 -3.34 -9.99 -10.39
C ASP A 84 -3.35 -9.25 -9.05
N CYS A 85 -4.54 -8.89 -8.57
CA CYS A 85 -4.76 -8.22 -7.29
C CYS A 85 -5.42 -9.15 -6.26
N HIS A 86 -6.48 -9.86 -6.66
CA HIS A 86 -7.31 -10.70 -5.80
C HIS A 86 -6.84 -12.16 -5.81
N THR A 87 -5.62 -12.37 -5.33
CA THR A 87 -5.09 -13.70 -5.04
C THR A 87 -4.51 -13.70 -3.64
N ARG A 88 -4.55 -14.87 -2.97
CA ARG A 88 -4.04 -15.03 -1.62
C ARG A 88 -2.53 -14.86 -1.55
N ASN A 89 -1.83 -15.37 -2.56
CA ASN A 89 -0.37 -15.39 -2.59
C ASN A 89 0.13 -14.61 -3.80
N ASN A 90 1.17 -13.80 -3.60
CA ASN A 90 1.87 -13.05 -4.65
C ASN A 90 0.98 -12.09 -5.49
N GLY A 91 -0.16 -11.65 -4.94
CA GLY A 91 -0.97 -10.61 -5.54
C GLY A 91 -0.39 -9.21 -5.33
N ARG A 92 -0.80 -8.25 -6.15
CA ARG A 92 -0.38 -6.83 -6.02
C ARG A 92 -0.76 -6.19 -4.68
N LEU A 93 -1.73 -6.74 -3.98
CA LEU A 93 -2.20 -6.27 -2.66
C LEU A 93 -1.51 -6.96 -1.47
N ALA A 94 -0.52 -7.84 -1.73
CA ALA A 94 0.11 -8.66 -0.68
C ALA A 94 0.78 -7.85 0.44
N LYS A 95 1.30 -6.66 0.13
CA LYS A 95 2.00 -5.81 1.10
C LYS A 95 1.09 -4.83 1.87
N LEU A 96 -0.21 -4.80 1.59
CA LEU A 96 -1.15 -3.88 2.26
C LEU A 96 -1.63 -4.41 3.62
N THR A 97 -0.72 -4.72 4.54
CA THR A 97 -0.98 -5.55 5.73
C THR A 97 -1.71 -4.85 6.88
N ASP A 98 -1.98 -3.55 6.77
CA ASP A 98 -2.52 -2.74 7.88
C ASP A 98 -4.03 -2.91 8.13
N PHE A 99 -4.71 -3.77 7.38
CA PHE A 99 -6.13 -4.08 7.53
C PHE A 99 -6.47 -5.50 7.03
N TYR A 100 -7.57 -6.06 7.54
CA TYR A 100 -8.10 -7.34 7.05
C TYR A 100 -8.83 -7.14 5.72
N LEU A 101 -8.38 -7.85 4.69
CA LEU A 101 -8.92 -7.79 3.34
C LEU A 101 -9.44 -9.18 2.92
N PRO A 102 -10.77 -9.38 2.81
CA PRO A 102 -11.36 -10.61 2.30
C PRO A 102 -10.81 -10.99 0.93
N GLY A 103 -10.45 -12.26 0.75
CA GLY A 103 -9.89 -12.78 -0.51
C GLY A 103 -8.36 -12.76 -0.57
N ARG A 104 -7.70 -11.84 0.13
CA ARG A 104 -6.26 -11.92 0.42
C ARG A 104 -6.03 -12.66 1.73
N ASP A 105 -6.63 -12.16 2.80
CA ASP A 105 -6.46 -12.68 4.15
C ASP A 105 -7.41 -13.83 4.43
N ARG A 106 -7.03 -14.66 5.40
CA ARG A 106 -7.83 -15.77 5.91
C ARG A 106 -7.69 -15.84 7.41
N SER A 107 -8.81 -15.91 8.12
CA SER A 107 -8.85 -16.19 9.55
C SER A 107 -9.64 -17.46 9.79
N LEU A 108 -8.97 -18.52 10.25
CA LEU A 108 -9.64 -19.81 10.54
C LEU A 108 -10.75 -19.66 11.59
N PHE A 109 -10.58 -18.71 12.52
CA PHE A 109 -11.58 -18.40 13.52
C PHE A 109 -12.84 -17.77 12.91
N LEU A 110 -12.67 -16.72 12.09
CA LEU A 110 -13.80 -16.04 11.43
C LEU A 110 -14.49 -16.95 10.41
N ASP A 111 -13.70 -17.70 9.62
CA ASP A 111 -14.19 -18.69 8.67
C ASP A 111 -15.05 -19.74 9.40
N GLY A 112 -14.53 -20.30 10.51
CA GLY A 112 -15.22 -21.31 11.31
C GLY A 112 -16.50 -20.79 11.94
N PHE A 113 -16.46 -19.59 12.53
CA PHE A 113 -17.65 -18.95 13.09
C PHE A 113 -18.73 -18.72 12.02
N GLY A 114 -18.34 -18.20 10.84
CA GLY A 114 -19.26 -17.99 9.73
C GLY A 114 -19.95 -19.27 9.28
N ILE A 115 -19.19 -20.38 9.17
CA ILE A 115 -19.75 -21.70 8.81
C ILE A 115 -20.75 -22.18 9.87
N ILE A 116 -20.42 -22.05 11.16
CA ILE A 116 -21.32 -22.45 12.26
C ILE A 116 -22.64 -21.67 12.19
N VAL A 117 -22.59 -20.37 11.94
CA VAL A 117 -23.79 -19.52 11.82
C VAL A 117 -24.66 -19.97 10.64
N ILE A 118 -24.06 -20.24 9.48
CA ILE A 118 -24.80 -20.72 8.29
C ILE A 118 -25.47 -22.06 8.57
N ILE A 119 -24.74 -23.03 9.13
CA ILE A 119 -25.29 -24.35 9.47
C ILE A 119 -26.40 -24.22 10.51
N GLY A 120 -26.19 -23.40 11.56
CA GLY A 120 -27.17 -23.16 12.60
C GLY A 120 -28.48 -22.58 12.06
N ALA A 121 -28.41 -21.66 11.11
CA ALA A 121 -29.59 -21.10 10.46
C ALA A 121 -30.38 -22.15 9.65
N ILE A 122 -29.67 -23.00 8.88
CA ILE A 122 -30.30 -24.08 8.11
C ILE A 122 -31.00 -25.08 9.05
N VAL A 123 -30.33 -25.50 10.12
CA VAL A 123 -30.91 -26.39 11.14
C VAL A 123 -32.13 -25.75 11.79
N GLY A 124 -32.06 -24.47 12.14
CA GLY A 124 -33.18 -23.71 12.70
C GLY A 124 -34.41 -23.72 11.79
N VAL A 125 -34.24 -23.49 10.48
CA VAL A 125 -35.33 -23.55 9.50
C VAL A 125 -35.93 -24.95 9.40
N ILE A 126 -35.11 -26.00 9.36
CA ILE A 126 -35.56 -27.39 9.30
C ILE A 126 -36.35 -27.76 10.56
N VAL A 127 -35.83 -27.42 11.75
CA VAL A 127 -36.51 -27.65 13.03
C VAL A 127 -37.84 -26.89 13.06
N HIS A 128 -37.85 -25.61 12.66
CA HIS A 128 -39.07 -24.82 12.60
C HIS A 128 -40.11 -25.41 11.64
N ALA A 129 -39.70 -25.82 10.43
CA ALA A 129 -40.58 -26.47 9.46
C ALA A 129 -41.10 -27.84 9.95
N GLY A 130 -40.25 -28.63 10.60
CA GLY A 130 -40.60 -29.91 11.22
C GLY A 130 -41.62 -29.75 12.34
N LEU A 131 -41.37 -28.81 13.27
CA LEU A 131 -42.30 -28.45 14.34
C LEU A 131 -43.64 -27.96 13.78
N ARG A 132 -43.62 -27.08 12.76
CA ARG A 132 -44.83 -26.60 12.09
C ARG A 132 -45.65 -27.77 11.52
N ARG A 133 -45.00 -28.74 10.87
CA ARG A 133 -45.67 -29.91 10.26
C ARG A 133 -46.22 -30.88 11.32
N TYR A 134 -45.46 -31.12 12.39
CA TYR A 134 -45.87 -31.97 13.52
C TYR A 134 -47.05 -31.38 14.30
N LEU A 135 -46.97 -30.10 14.68
CA LEU A 135 -48.03 -29.42 15.41
C LEU A 135 -49.31 -29.23 14.57
N ARG A 136 -49.19 -29.03 13.24
CA ARG A 136 -50.36 -28.98 12.34
C ARG A 136 -51.14 -30.31 12.31
N ARG A 137 -50.47 -31.46 12.44
CA ARG A 137 -51.15 -32.77 12.53
C ARG A 137 -52.00 -32.90 13.79
N LYS A 138 -51.64 -32.23 14.89
CA LYS A 138 -52.41 -32.26 16.14
C LYS A 138 -53.65 -31.36 16.12
N CYS A 139 -53.66 -30.26 15.36
CA CYS A 139 -54.86 -29.43 15.23
C CYS A 139 -55.97 -30.03 14.34
N PHE A 140 -55.66 -30.96 13.43
CA PHE A 140 -56.67 -31.51 12.50
C PHE A 140 -57.41 -32.75 13.04
N PHE A 141 -56.91 -33.38 14.11
CA PHE A 141 -57.51 -34.58 14.72
C PHE A 141 -58.37 -34.28 15.97
N GLN A 142 -58.71 -33.01 16.22
CA GLN A 142 -59.54 -32.63 17.36
C GLN A 142 -60.92 -32.10 16.94
N LYS A 143 -61.46 -32.64 15.83
CA LYS A 143 -62.83 -32.35 15.39
C LYS A 143 -63.75 -33.56 15.25
N GLU A 144 -63.39 -34.72 15.82
CA GLU A 144 -64.34 -35.84 15.98
C GLU A 144 -64.09 -36.58 17.30
N SER A 145 -64.69 -36.07 18.38
CA SER A 145 -65.13 -36.90 19.50
C SER A 145 -66.23 -36.13 20.24
N ASN A 146 -67.48 -36.60 20.07
CA ASN A 146 -68.73 -36.30 20.79
C ASN A 146 -68.81 -35.04 21.65
#